data_AF-A0A821SWL8-F1
#
_entry.id   AF-A0A821SWL8-F1
#
_cell.length_a   1.000
_cell.length_b   1.000
_cell.length_c   1.000
_cell.angle_alpha   90.00
_cell.angle_beta   90.00
_cell.angle_gamma   90.00
#
_symmetry.space_group_name_H-M   'P 1'
#
loop_
_entity.id
_entity.type
_entity.pdbx_description
1 polymer ?
#
loop_
_entity_poly.entity_id
_entity_poly.type
_entity_poly.pdbx_seq_one_letter_code
_entity_poly.pdbx_strand_id
1 'polypeptide(L)'
;MSITDERAKQAFPELEPMIHDLYSKPLPVKLYRRARREYRKVKHLQKLLNRRPDIIIRRIDKGEGFYFGNKSIMEYNTEEYMNKTEAYQEVTTGRCPLSDILRSTEAVLDYLLKKKAISKAQRDKLLSNVNTLELAHLYTLPKMHK
;
A
#
# COMPACT_ATOMS: atom_id res chain seq x y z
N MET A 1 33.97 -21.80 2.39
CA MET A 1 33.73 -20.44 1.86
C MET A 1 32.49 -20.50 0.99
N SER A 2 31.53 -19.59 1.19
CA SER A 2 30.19 -19.69 0.60
C SER A 2 30.18 -19.28 -0.87
N ILE A 3 29.56 -20.10 -1.73
CA ILE A 3 29.39 -19.92 -3.19
C ILE A 3 28.70 -18.57 -3.54
N THR A 4 27.99 -17.95 -2.59
CA THR A 4 27.38 -16.63 -2.73
C THR A 4 28.40 -15.49 -2.82
N ASP A 5 29.57 -15.66 -2.22
CA ASP A 5 30.60 -14.62 -2.12
C ASP A 5 31.43 -14.52 -3.41
N GLU A 6 31.61 -15.63 -4.14
CA GLU A 6 32.30 -15.63 -5.45
C GLU A 6 31.44 -15.04 -6.57
N ARG A 7 30.13 -15.33 -6.59
CA ARG A 7 29.19 -14.72 -7.56
C ARG A 7 29.08 -13.20 -7.38
N ALA A 8 29.02 -12.73 -6.13
CA ALA A 8 29.03 -11.30 -5.84
C ALA A 8 30.35 -10.66 -6.28
N LYS A 9 31.50 -11.29 -5.96
CA LYS A 9 32.83 -10.82 -6.37
C LYS A 9 33.05 -10.78 -7.88
N GLN A 10 32.37 -11.62 -8.67
CA GLN A 10 32.41 -11.56 -10.14
C GLN A 10 31.43 -10.53 -10.72
N ALA A 11 30.27 -10.31 -10.08
CA ALA A 11 29.27 -9.36 -10.56
C ALA A 11 29.70 -7.89 -10.44
N PHE A 12 30.44 -7.52 -9.39
CA PHE A 12 30.88 -6.12 -9.20
C PHE A 12 31.83 -5.61 -10.29
N PRO A 13 32.89 -6.34 -10.69
CA PRO A 13 33.76 -5.96 -11.82
C PRO A 13 33.03 -5.86 -13.16
N GLU A 14 31.95 -6.61 -13.36
CA GLU A 14 31.12 -6.52 -14.58
C GLU A 14 30.17 -5.31 -14.55
N LEU A 15 29.67 -4.95 -13.36
CA LEU A 15 28.80 -3.79 -13.16
C LEU A 15 29.56 -2.46 -13.15
N GLU A 16 30.80 -2.45 -12.68
CA GLU A 16 31.63 -1.27 -12.57
C GLU A 16 31.80 -0.50 -13.90
N PRO A 17 32.14 -1.13 -15.06
CA PRO A 17 32.20 -0.45 -16.33
C PRO A 17 30.81 -0.01 -16.83
N MET A 18 29.75 -0.77 -16.55
CA MET A 18 28.37 -0.37 -16.91
C MET A 18 27.91 0.86 -16.15
N ILE A 19 28.18 0.91 -14.85
CA ILE A 19 27.90 2.04 -13.97
C ILE A 19 28.73 3.25 -14.42
N HIS A 20 30.03 3.05 -14.63
CA HIS A 20 30.91 4.10 -15.13
C HIS A 20 30.37 4.67 -16.45
N ASP A 21 30.00 3.82 -17.41
CA ASP A 21 29.39 4.24 -18.68
C ASP A 21 28.08 5.02 -18.49
N LEU A 22 27.21 4.58 -17.58
CA LEU A 22 25.94 5.25 -17.28
C LEU A 22 26.13 6.65 -16.67
N TYR A 23 27.16 6.83 -15.84
CA TYR A 23 27.44 8.11 -15.18
C TYR A 23 28.36 9.03 -15.99
N SER A 24 29.18 8.49 -16.90
CA SER A 24 30.13 9.26 -17.70
C SER A 24 29.62 9.62 -19.09
N LYS A 25 28.70 8.83 -19.68
CA LYS A 25 28.12 9.15 -20.99
C LYS A 25 27.04 10.23 -20.85
N PRO A 26 27.10 11.31 -21.65
CA PRO A 26 26.06 12.32 -21.64
C PRO A 26 24.73 11.68 -22.08
N LEU A 27 23.68 11.93 -21.30
CA LEU A 27 22.33 11.44 -21.62
C LEU A 27 21.95 11.89 -23.05
N PRO A 28 21.38 10.99 -23.86
CA PRO A 28 20.82 11.36 -25.16
C PRO A 28 19.92 12.60 -25.02
N VAL A 29 20.10 13.59 -25.90
CA VAL A 29 19.43 14.90 -25.81
C VAL A 29 17.90 14.76 -25.65
N LYS A 30 17.30 13.75 -26.29
CA LYS A 30 15.87 13.42 -26.14
C LYS A 30 15.49 13.03 -24.71
N LEU A 31 16.27 12.14 -24.07
CA LEU A 31 16.05 11.71 -22.70
C LEU A 31 16.27 12.86 -21.72
N TYR A 32 17.32 13.65 -21.91
CA TYR A 32 17.56 14.85 -21.11
C TYR A 32 16.39 15.85 -21.19
N ARG A 33 15.89 16.15 -22.40
CA ARG A 33 14.73 17.04 -22.60
C ARG A 33 13.46 16.48 -21.95
N ARG A 34 13.23 15.16 -22.03
CA ARG A 34 12.11 14.49 -21.35
C ARG A 34 12.23 14.62 -19.83
N ALA A 35 13.37 14.25 -19.26
CA ALA A 35 13.64 14.33 -17.83
C ALA A 35 13.46 15.76 -17.30
N ARG A 36 13.98 16.77 -18.02
CA ARG A 36 13.78 18.19 -17.66
C ARG A 36 12.31 18.61 -17.68
N ARG A 37 11.52 18.11 -18.63
CA ARG A 37 10.07 18.38 -18.71
C ARG A 37 9.33 17.77 -17.53
N GLU A 38 9.59 16.50 -17.24
CA GLU A 38 8.98 15.81 -16.10
C GLU A 38 9.37 16.47 -14.77
N TYR A 39 10.65 16.82 -14.59
CA TYR A 39 11.12 17.55 -13.43
C TYR A 39 10.38 18.88 -13.20
N ARG A 40 10.17 19.65 -14.28
CA ARG A 40 9.40 20.91 -14.20
C ARG A 40 7.95 20.67 -13.79
N LYS A 41 7.31 19.62 -14.32
CA LYS A 41 5.94 19.24 -13.92
C LYS A 41 5.89 18.88 -12.44
N VAL A 42 6.82 18.05 -11.96
CA VAL A 42 6.90 17.67 -10.53
C VAL A 42 7.09 18.89 -9.65
N LYS A 43 8.02 19.80 -10.00
CA LYS A 43 8.23 21.04 -9.25
C LYS A 43 6.99 21.95 -9.25
N HIS A 44 6.28 22.02 -10.36
CA HIS A 44 5.04 22.77 -10.44
C HIS A 44 3.95 22.17 -9.54
N LEU A 45 3.76 20.85 -9.58
CA LEU A 45 2.83 20.13 -8.71
C LEU A 45 3.16 20.33 -7.24
N GLN A 46 4.43 20.20 -6.85
CA GLN A 46 4.88 20.48 -5.48
C GLN A 46 4.51 21.90 -5.04
N LYS A 47 4.76 22.89 -5.90
CA LYS A 47 4.40 24.30 -5.61
C LYS A 47 2.89 24.50 -5.51
N LEU A 48 2.10 23.81 -6.33
CA LEU A 48 0.65 23.86 -6.30
C LEU A 48 0.12 23.26 -4.99
N LEU A 49 0.57 22.08 -4.61
CA LEU A 49 0.19 21.42 -3.34
C LEU A 49 0.56 22.27 -2.13
N ASN A 50 1.74 22.89 -2.12
CA ASN A 50 2.15 23.79 -1.04
C ASN A 50 1.26 25.03 -0.91
N ARG A 51 0.62 25.47 -2.01
CA ARG A 51 -0.30 26.63 -2.03
C ARG A 51 -1.75 26.25 -1.81
N ARG A 52 -2.09 24.97 -1.98
CA ARG A 52 -3.43 24.41 -1.91
C ARG A 52 -3.41 23.24 -0.92
N PRO A 53 -3.31 23.50 0.39
CA PRO A 53 -3.32 22.46 1.41
C PRO A 53 -4.65 21.70 1.46
N ASP A 54 -5.69 22.24 0.84
CA ASP A 54 -6.97 21.59 0.60
C ASP A 54 -6.88 20.47 -0.45
N ILE A 55 -5.84 20.43 -1.29
CA ILE A 55 -5.68 19.38 -2.32
C ILE A 55 -4.73 18.29 -1.82
N ILE A 56 -5.18 17.04 -1.90
CA ILE A 56 -4.40 15.87 -1.51
C ILE A 56 -4.15 14.93 -2.68
N ILE A 57 -3.02 14.22 -2.62
CA ILE A 57 -2.70 13.10 -3.49
C ILE A 57 -2.70 11.82 -2.64
N ARG A 58 -3.56 10.86 -2.97
CA ARG A 58 -3.64 9.58 -2.24
C ARG A 58 -3.57 8.41 -3.21
N ARG A 59 -2.86 7.35 -2.85
CA ARG A 59 -2.87 6.10 -3.62
C ARG A 59 -4.27 5.47 -3.53
N ILE A 60 -4.77 4.97 -4.65
CA ILE A 60 -6.04 4.25 -4.71
C ILE A 60 -5.75 2.76 -4.50
N ASP A 61 -6.56 2.10 -3.66
CA ASP A 61 -6.35 0.70 -3.28
C ASP A 61 -6.61 -0.27 -4.44
N LYS A 62 -7.61 0.05 -5.27
CA LYS A 62 -7.98 -0.73 -6.46
C LYS A 62 -7.59 0.02 -7.74
N GLY A 63 -6.32 -0.08 -8.12
CA GLY A 63 -5.80 0.38 -9.43
C GLY A 63 -4.40 0.99 -9.38
N GLU A 64 -3.78 1.19 -10.55
CA GLU A 64 -2.46 1.83 -10.69
C GLU A 64 -2.51 3.37 -10.58
N GLY A 65 -3.54 3.92 -9.93
CA GLY A 65 -3.88 5.34 -9.95
C GLY A 65 -3.70 6.07 -8.62
N PHE A 66 -3.62 7.40 -8.71
CA PHE A 66 -3.68 8.31 -7.58
C PHE A 66 -4.97 9.13 -7.63
N TYR A 67 -5.62 9.29 -6.49
CA TYR A 67 -6.63 10.30 -6.29
C TYR A 67 -5.96 11.66 -6.18
N PHE A 68 -6.46 12.65 -6.93
CA PHE A 68 -6.07 14.05 -6.85
C PHE A 68 -7.33 14.89 -6.68
N GLY A 69 -7.51 15.52 -5.52
CA GLY A 69 -8.74 16.26 -5.24
C GLY A 69 -8.77 16.92 -3.87
N ASN A 70 -9.89 17.55 -3.55
CA ASN A 70 -10.05 18.27 -2.29
C ASN A 70 -10.22 17.29 -1.12
N LYS A 71 -9.46 17.53 -0.04
CA LYS A 71 -9.52 16.80 1.22
C LYS A 71 -10.92 16.78 1.82
N SER A 72 -11.62 17.91 1.88
CA SER A 72 -12.94 17.98 2.51
C SER A 72 -13.98 17.17 1.75
N ILE A 73 -13.91 17.17 0.42
CA ILE A 73 -14.77 16.34 -0.43
C ILE A 73 -14.49 14.86 -0.18
N MET A 74 -13.23 14.49 0.02
CA MET A 74 -12.88 13.11 0.35
C MET A 74 -13.44 12.69 1.70
N GLU A 75 -13.24 13.52 2.73
CA GLU A 75 -13.73 13.27 4.09
C GLU A 75 -15.24 13.11 4.11
N TYR A 76 -15.97 14.03 3.47
CA TYR A 76 -17.42 13.97 3.34
C TYR A 76 -17.90 12.66 2.70
N ASN A 77 -17.31 12.27 1.56
CA ASN A 77 -17.73 11.05 0.88
C ASN A 77 -17.37 9.78 1.65
N THR A 78 -16.27 9.82 2.41
CA THR A 78 -15.87 8.70 3.28
C THR A 78 -16.89 8.55 4.38
N GLU A 79 -17.24 9.64 5.06
CA GLU A 79 -18.27 9.68 6.11
C GLU A 79 -19.63 9.23 5.58
N GLU A 80 -20.07 9.73 4.42
CA GLU A 80 -21.32 9.32 3.78
C GLU A 80 -21.37 7.81 3.54
N TYR A 81 -20.27 7.24 3.05
CA TYR A 81 -20.19 5.79 2.84
C TYR A 81 -20.17 4.98 4.13
N MET A 82 -19.43 5.44 5.15
CA MET A 82 -19.44 4.79 6.47
C MET A 82 -20.86 4.76 7.04
N ASN A 83 -21.55 5.90 7.00
CA ASN A 83 -22.93 6.04 7.49
C ASN A 83 -23.91 5.16 6.70
N LYS A 84 -23.71 5.00 5.38
CA LYS A 84 -24.58 4.17 4.55
C LYS A 84 -24.39 2.67 4.75
N THR A 85 -23.15 2.24 5.00
CA THR A 85 -22.81 0.81 4.99
C THR A 85 -22.70 0.19 6.37
N GLU A 86 -22.46 1.00 7.40
CA GLU A 86 -22.13 0.53 8.77
C GLU A 86 -20.99 -0.51 8.80
N ALA A 87 -20.20 -0.60 7.72
CA ALA A 87 -19.27 -1.70 7.48
C ALA A 87 -17.85 -1.42 8.01
N TYR A 88 -17.62 -0.22 8.53
CA TYR A 88 -16.31 0.24 8.97
C TYR A 88 -16.42 0.99 10.29
N GLN A 89 -15.36 0.90 11.08
CA GLN A 89 -15.23 1.61 12.34
C GLN A 89 -13.93 2.41 12.34
N GLU A 90 -14.00 3.66 12.79
CA GLU A 90 -12.80 4.47 12.96
C GLU A 90 -11.95 3.95 14.12
N VAL A 91 -10.63 3.82 13.88
CA VAL A 91 -9.65 3.44 14.90
C VAL A 91 -9.16 4.70 15.62
N THR A 92 -9.81 5.06 16.73
CA THR A 92 -9.53 6.30 17.46
C THR A 92 -8.30 6.25 18.37
N THR A 93 -7.86 5.05 18.77
CA THR A 93 -6.80 4.86 19.77
C THR A 93 -5.38 4.89 19.19
N GLY A 94 -5.25 4.96 17.86
CA GLY A 94 -3.97 4.83 17.15
C GLY A 94 -3.32 3.45 17.24
N ARG A 95 -3.96 2.47 17.90
CA ARG A 95 -3.51 1.08 17.99
C ARG A 95 -4.21 0.24 16.93
N CYS A 96 -3.44 -0.54 16.17
CA CYS A 96 -3.98 -1.45 15.18
C CYS A 96 -4.82 -2.55 15.85
N PRO A 97 -6.14 -2.67 15.55
CA PRO A 97 -7.01 -3.66 16.21
C PRO A 97 -6.80 -5.09 15.69
N LEU A 98 -5.94 -5.30 14.69
CA LEU A 98 -5.80 -6.59 14.00
C LEU A 98 -5.43 -7.73 14.96
N SER A 99 -4.54 -7.45 15.90
CA SER A 99 -4.10 -8.46 16.88
C SER A 99 -5.24 -8.91 17.80
N ASP A 100 -6.09 -8.00 18.25
CA ASP A 100 -7.23 -8.30 19.11
C ASP A 100 -8.33 -9.04 18.35
N ILE A 101 -8.58 -8.65 17.10
CA ILE A 101 -9.54 -9.32 16.21
C ILE A 101 -9.07 -10.75 15.92
N LEU A 102 -7.78 -10.94 15.63
CA LEU A 102 -7.21 -12.26 15.38
C LEU A 102 -7.39 -13.17 16.61
N ARG A 103 -6.99 -12.70 17.80
CA ARG A 103 -7.15 -13.46 19.04
C ARG A 103 -8.61 -13.81 19.33
N SER A 104 -9.52 -12.87 19.10
CA SER A 104 -10.96 -13.09 19.28
C SER A 104 -11.49 -14.16 18.32
N THR A 105 -11.04 -14.12 17.05
CA THR A 105 -11.42 -15.11 16.03
C THR A 105 -10.89 -16.50 16.39
N GLU A 106 -9.63 -16.61 16.81
CA GLU A 106 -9.03 -17.85 17.28
C GLU A 106 -9.80 -18.44 18.47
N ALA A 107 -10.15 -17.60 19.45
CA ALA A 107 -10.92 -18.03 20.62
C ALA A 107 -12.31 -18.58 20.26
N VAL A 108 -12.99 -17.98 19.28
CA VAL A 108 -14.28 -18.48 18.77
C VAL A 108 -14.10 -19.83 18.07
N LEU A 109 -13.09 -19.98 17.21
CA LEU A 109 -12.81 -21.23 16.52
C LEU A 109 -12.45 -22.36 17.51
N ASP A 110 -11.67 -22.06 18.54
CA ASP A 110 -11.32 -23.01 19.60
C ASP A 110 -12.55 -23.45 20.40
N TYR A 111 -13.44 -22.51 20.71
CA TYR A 111 -14.72 -22.82 21.36
C TYR A 111 -15.58 -23.74 20.51
N LEU A 112 -15.72 -23.47 19.20
CA LEU A 112 -16.49 -24.30 18.28
C LEU A 112 -15.91 -25.70 18.13
N LEU A 113 -14.57 -25.82 18.09
CA LEU A 113 -13.89 -27.11 18.06
C LEU A 113 -14.17 -27.90 19.36
N LYS A 114 -14.09 -27.25 20.52
CA LYS A 114 -14.38 -27.88 21.83
C LYS A 114 -15.83 -28.36 21.92
N LYS A 115 -16.78 -27.63 21.31
CA LYS A 115 -18.19 -28.01 21.21
C LYS A 115 -18.49 -29.06 20.13
N LYS A 116 -17.47 -29.51 19.38
CA LYS A 116 -17.61 -30.42 18.23
C LYS A 116 -18.55 -29.87 17.14
N ALA A 117 -18.70 -28.55 17.07
CA ALA A 117 -19.46 -27.87 16.01
C ALA A 117 -18.66 -27.79 14.70
N ILE A 118 -17.32 -27.84 14.78
CA ILE A 118 -16.42 -27.91 13.64
C ILE A 118 -15.36 -29.00 13.88
N SER A 119 -14.81 -29.55 12.80
CA SER A 119 -13.66 -30.44 12.84
C SER A 119 -12.35 -29.67 12.95
N LYS A 120 -11.27 -30.36 13.35
CA LYS A 120 -9.92 -29.78 13.36
C LYS A 120 -9.51 -29.25 11.98
N ALA A 121 -9.79 -30.01 10.92
CA ALA A 121 -9.49 -29.58 9.55
C ALA A 121 -10.26 -28.31 9.14
N GLN A 122 -11.51 -28.17 9.58
CA GLN A 122 -12.30 -26.95 9.36
C GLN A 122 -11.72 -25.76 10.13
N ARG A 123 -11.34 -25.94 11.40
CA ARG A 123 -10.64 -24.91 12.18
C ARG A 123 -9.38 -24.46 11.47
N ASP A 124 -8.51 -25.38 11.08
CA ASP A 124 -7.21 -25.05 10.50
C ASP A 124 -7.34 -24.34 9.15
N LYS A 125 -8.41 -24.62 8.40
CA LYS A 125 -8.74 -23.90 7.16
C LYS A 125 -9.31 -22.49 7.40
N LEU A 126 -10.00 -22.27 8.52
CA LEU A 126 -10.60 -20.99 8.90
C LEU A 126 -9.62 -20.06 9.63
N LEU A 127 -8.51 -20.60 10.14
CA LEU A 127 -7.44 -19.78 10.71
C LEU A 127 -6.86 -18.83 9.66
N SER A 128 -6.68 -17.58 10.06
CA SER A 128 -6.10 -16.57 9.20
C SER A 128 -4.58 -16.78 9.07
N ASN A 129 -4.05 -16.68 7.85
CA ASN A 129 -2.61 -16.70 7.63
C ASN A 129 -2.03 -15.34 8.05
N VAL A 130 -1.32 -15.32 9.17
CA VAL A 130 -0.74 -14.09 9.76
C VAL A 130 0.21 -13.37 8.79
N ASN A 131 0.86 -14.09 7.87
CA ASN A 131 1.79 -13.49 6.91
C ASN A 131 1.10 -12.70 5.79
N THR A 132 -0.18 -12.93 5.57
CA THR A 132 -0.98 -12.28 4.52
C THR A 132 -2.21 -11.57 5.09
N LEU A 133 -2.31 -11.49 6.42
CA LEU A 133 -3.46 -10.93 7.09
C LEU A 133 -3.31 -9.41 7.15
N GLU A 134 -4.34 -8.73 6.66
CA GLU A 134 -4.40 -7.27 6.59
C GLU A 134 -5.79 -6.81 7.03
N LEU A 135 -5.89 -5.64 7.66
CA LEU A 135 -7.20 -5.04 7.90
C LEU A 135 -7.75 -4.53 6.57
N ALA A 136 -9.05 -4.72 6.36
CA ALA A 136 -9.73 -4.03 5.28
C ALA A 136 -9.71 -2.53 5.58
N HIS A 137 -8.86 -1.80 4.86
CA HIS A 137 -8.73 -0.36 5.01
C HIS A 137 -9.56 0.35 3.95
N LEU A 138 -10.42 1.29 4.34
CA LEU A 138 -11.07 2.18 3.38
C LEU A 138 -10.10 3.31 2.99
N TYR A 139 -9.26 3.08 1.98
CA TYR A 139 -8.40 4.13 1.43
C TYR A 139 -9.09 5.00 0.37
N THR A 140 -10.29 4.61 -0.07
CA THR A 140 -10.97 5.19 -1.24
C THR A 140 -12.34 5.75 -0.91
N LEU A 141 -12.72 6.78 -1.67
CA LEU A 141 -14.07 7.01 -2.14
C LEU A 141 -14.56 5.70 -2.80
N PRO A 142 -15.39 4.89 -2.13
CA PRO A 142 -15.81 3.62 -2.67
C PRO A 142 -16.66 3.92 -3.90
N LYS A 143 -16.32 3.27 -5.02
CA LYS A 143 -17.24 3.28 -6.16
C LYS A 143 -18.57 2.74 -5.65
N MET A 144 -19.61 3.57 -5.66
CA MET A 144 -20.96 3.07 -5.51
C MET A 144 -21.18 2.09 -6.66
N HIS A 145 -21.15 0.80 -6.35
CA HIS A 145 -21.71 -0.20 -7.24
C HIS A 145 -23.21 0.08 -7.29
N LYS A 146 -23.70 0.49 -8.46
CA LYS A 146 -25.13 0.54 -8.77
C LYS A 146 -25.67 -0.88 -8.88
#